data_AF-A0A2G5T683-F1
#
_entry.id   AF-A0A2G5T683-F1
#
_cell.length_a   1.000
_cell.length_b   1.000
_cell.length_c   1.000
_cell.angle_alpha   90.00
_cell.angle_beta   90.00
_cell.angle_gamma   90.00
#
_symmetry.space_group_name_H-M   'P 1'
#
loop_
_entity.id
_entity.type
_entity.pdbx_description
1 polymer ?
#
loop_
_entity_poly.entity_id
_entity_poly.type
_entity_poly.pdbx_seq_one_letter_code
_entity_poly.pdbx_strand_id
1 'polypeptide(L)'
;MECANEPIAIQKAIQDHLNSIFHYSETNQLYLSMKCKGSLPNITNVGEIEIKHKNVDPQFLTNVLTTYPDHYTISVVSRIVGEIPKESPFFQIQNIQVMFLCGPDYFHNFVGRNMRLDWVVLTDQDLIQVLQKWISNEAYENLVSLSLSIANTINADLIRQTIEFEEYDPNESEKRPADYVIDIPYTNFFNHKYSLKEAFVEIKRITDGKRAFLSVGATHFDLLVDTN
;
A
#
# COMPACT_ATOMS: atom_id res chain seq x y z
N MET A 1 -7.54 14.29 -26.74
CA MET A 1 -6.57 15.40 -26.69
C MET A 1 -5.20 14.80 -26.97
N GLU A 2 -4.58 15.16 -28.08
CA GLU A 2 -3.19 14.79 -28.37
C GLU A 2 -2.30 15.64 -27.47
N CYS A 3 -1.40 15.02 -26.70
CA CYS A 3 -0.32 15.78 -26.09
C CYS A 3 0.66 16.09 -27.22
N ALA A 4 0.92 17.37 -27.49
CA ALA A 4 1.98 17.76 -28.42
C ALA A 4 3.32 17.14 -27.99
N ASN A 5 4.33 17.10 -28.85
CA ASN A 5 5.68 16.62 -28.52
C ASN A 5 6.59 17.71 -27.90
N GLU A 6 6.23 18.99 -28.02
CA GLU A 6 6.84 20.14 -27.34
C GLU A 6 6.78 20.18 -25.77
N PRO A 7 5.85 19.49 -25.06
CA PRO A 7 5.75 19.53 -23.60
C PRO A 7 6.94 18.94 -22.85
N ILE A 8 7.68 17.99 -23.42
CA ILE A 8 8.68 17.20 -22.68
C ILE A 8 9.94 18.01 -22.39
N ALA A 9 10.43 18.78 -23.37
CA ALA A 9 11.59 19.65 -23.19
C ALA A 9 11.28 20.78 -22.20
N ILE A 10 10.05 21.31 -22.25
CA ILE A 10 9.57 22.34 -21.33
C ILE A 10 9.48 21.82 -19.90
N GLN A 11 8.96 20.60 -19.68
CA GLN A 11 8.88 19.98 -18.36
C GLN A 11 10.25 19.83 -17.70
N LYS A 12 11.24 19.28 -18.43
CA LYS A 12 12.60 19.12 -17.90
C LYS A 12 13.26 20.46 -17.60
N ALA A 13 13.13 21.43 -18.51
CA ALA A 13 13.69 22.78 -18.30
C ALA A 13 13.07 23.48 -17.08
N ILE A 14 11.77 23.28 -16.83
CA ILE A 14 11.10 23.79 -15.62
C ILE A 14 11.65 23.10 -14.37
N GLN A 15 11.80 21.78 -14.37
CA GLN A 15 12.37 21.04 -13.23
C GLN A 15 13.79 21.53 -12.92
N ASP A 16 14.65 21.66 -13.94
CA ASP A 16 16.02 22.14 -13.79
C ASP A 16 16.07 23.57 -13.24
N HIS A 17 15.18 24.44 -13.72
CA HIS A 17 15.08 25.82 -13.25
C HIS A 17 14.62 25.91 -11.78
N LEU A 18 13.60 25.15 -11.40
CA LEU A 18 13.12 25.07 -10.01
C LEU A 18 14.21 24.54 -9.07
N ASN A 19 14.90 23.47 -9.48
CA ASN A 19 16.02 22.92 -8.71
C ASN A 19 17.15 23.94 -8.53
N SER A 20 17.44 24.76 -9.56
CA SER A 20 18.44 25.82 -9.48
C SER A 20 18.05 26.96 -8.52
N ILE A 21 16.76 27.30 -8.41
CA ILE A 21 16.30 28.39 -7.54
C ILE A 21 16.17 27.92 -6.10
N PHE A 22 15.56 26.76 -5.90
CA PHE A 22 15.16 26.29 -4.57
C PHE A 22 16.17 25.32 -3.95
N HIS A 23 17.20 24.92 -4.69
CA HIS A 23 18.15 23.87 -4.28
C HIS A 23 17.43 22.60 -3.80
N TYR A 24 16.31 22.28 -4.46
CA TYR A 24 15.45 21.18 -4.07
C TYR A 24 16.19 19.85 -4.25
N SER A 25 16.26 19.06 -3.17
CA SER A 25 16.97 17.79 -3.12
C SER A 25 16.07 16.61 -2.74
N GLU A 26 14.81 16.87 -2.39
CA GLU A 26 13.81 15.86 -2.07
C GLU A 26 13.23 15.22 -3.33
N THR A 27 12.54 14.10 -3.16
CA THR A 27 11.88 13.40 -4.26
C THR A 27 10.63 14.12 -4.75
N ASN A 28 10.36 14.03 -6.05
CA ASN A 28 9.17 14.58 -6.69
C ASN A 28 7.99 13.61 -6.55
N GLN A 29 6.80 14.18 -6.41
CA GLN A 29 5.53 13.48 -6.57
C GLN A 29 5.03 13.64 -8.00
N LEU A 30 4.83 12.53 -8.71
CA LEU A 30 4.26 12.49 -10.05
C LEU A 30 2.76 12.21 -9.99
N TYR A 31 1.96 13.15 -10.47
CA TYR A 31 0.50 13.00 -10.57
C TYR A 31 0.05 12.78 -12.03
N LEU A 32 -0.53 11.62 -12.32
CA LEU A 32 -1.02 11.21 -13.64
C LEU A 32 -2.55 11.12 -13.66
N SER A 33 -3.22 12.14 -14.21
CA SER A 33 -4.70 12.21 -14.23
C SER A 33 -5.38 11.72 -15.52
N MET A 34 -4.59 11.37 -16.54
CA MET A 34 -5.09 10.87 -17.82
C MET A 34 -4.12 9.88 -18.43
N LYS A 35 -4.63 8.91 -19.22
CA LYS A 35 -3.74 8.17 -20.13
C LYS A 35 -3.11 9.18 -21.10
N CYS A 36 -1.81 9.42 -20.96
CA CYS A 36 -1.07 10.25 -21.89
C CYS A 36 -1.19 9.64 -23.30
N LYS A 37 -1.77 10.38 -24.26
CA LYS A 37 -1.55 10.09 -25.68
C LYS A 37 -0.18 10.66 -26.02
N GLY A 38 0.88 9.87 -25.80
CA GLY A 38 2.27 10.28 -25.95
C GLY A 38 3.19 9.61 -24.93
N SER A 39 4.45 10.02 -24.88
CA SER A 39 5.41 9.58 -23.86
C SER A 39 5.08 10.13 -22.47
N LEU A 40 5.50 9.41 -21.43
CA LEU A 40 5.44 9.88 -20.05
C LEU A 40 6.36 11.12 -19.86
N PRO A 41 6.04 11.99 -18.88
CA PRO A 41 6.86 13.16 -18.56
C PRO A 41 8.34 12.83 -18.32
N ASN A 42 9.27 13.60 -18.88
CA ASN A 42 10.70 13.42 -18.64
C ASN A 42 11.13 14.18 -17.38
N ILE A 43 10.73 13.66 -16.22
CA ILE A 43 11.12 14.16 -14.91
C ILE A 43 11.98 13.12 -14.19
N THR A 44 12.96 13.59 -13.42
CA THR A 44 13.86 12.73 -12.63
C THR A 44 13.54 12.82 -11.14
N ASN A 45 14.12 11.91 -10.35
CA ASN A 45 13.99 11.89 -8.89
C ASN A 45 12.52 11.80 -8.44
N VAL A 46 11.77 10.84 -9.00
CA VAL A 46 10.35 10.62 -8.66
C VAL A 46 10.28 9.55 -7.57
N GLY A 47 9.85 9.95 -6.37
CA GLY A 47 9.71 9.05 -5.22
C GLY A 47 8.28 8.51 -5.06
N GLU A 48 7.31 9.31 -5.52
CA GLU A 48 5.88 9.05 -5.29
C GLU A 48 5.11 9.19 -6.59
N ILE A 49 4.20 8.27 -6.85
CA ILE A 49 3.39 8.25 -8.06
C ILE A 49 1.91 8.14 -7.69
N GLU A 50 1.09 9.08 -8.12
CA GLU A 50 -0.38 8.98 -8.05
C GLU A 50 -0.96 8.83 -9.46
N ILE A 51 -1.80 7.82 -9.66
CA ILE A 51 -2.47 7.53 -10.93
C ILE A 51 -3.98 7.64 -10.74
N LYS A 52 -4.56 8.72 -11.28
CA LYS A 52 -5.98 9.03 -11.19
C LYS A 52 -6.62 9.09 -12.57
N HIS A 53 -7.06 7.96 -13.07
CA HIS A 53 -7.71 7.83 -14.37
C HIS A 53 -8.90 6.88 -14.29
N LYS A 54 -9.78 6.87 -15.30
CA LYS A 54 -10.96 5.99 -15.29
C LYS A 54 -10.57 4.51 -15.19
N ASN A 55 -9.70 4.07 -16.10
CA ASN A 55 -9.20 2.70 -16.16
C ASN A 55 -7.71 2.70 -16.52
N VAL A 56 -6.91 1.85 -15.91
CA VAL A 56 -5.52 1.58 -16.30
C VAL A 56 -5.36 0.09 -16.57
N ASP A 57 -4.38 -0.28 -17.38
CA ASP A 57 -4.06 -1.66 -17.66
C ASP A 57 -2.65 -1.99 -17.12
N PRO A 58 -2.32 -3.28 -16.91
CA PRO A 58 -1.01 -3.69 -16.40
C PRO A 58 0.17 -3.22 -17.26
N GLN A 59 -0.02 -3.06 -18.57
CA GLN A 59 1.03 -2.55 -19.47
C GLN A 59 1.34 -1.08 -19.19
N PHE A 60 0.30 -0.25 -19.01
CA PHE A 60 0.46 1.14 -18.61
C PHE A 60 1.16 1.26 -17.26
N LEU A 61 0.76 0.47 -16.26
CA LEU A 61 1.43 0.43 -14.96
C LEU A 61 2.92 0.09 -15.15
N THR A 62 3.22 -1.01 -15.85
CA THR A 62 4.60 -1.43 -16.14
C THR A 62 5.42 -0.30 -16.81
N ASN A 63 4.84 0.39 -17.79
CA ASN A 63 5.50 1.50 -18.46
C ASN A 63 5.83 2.65 -17.48
N VAL A 64 4.91 2.97 -16.56
CA VAL A 64 5.15 3.99 -15.52
C VAL A 64 6.27 3.58 -14.57
N LEU A 65 6.21 2.37 -14.02
CA LEU A 65 7.16 1.88 -13.02
C LEU A 65 8.58 1.69 -13.60
N THR A 66 8.67 1.34 -14.88
CA THR A 66 9.96 1.22 -15.58
C THR A 66 10.54 2.57 -15.99
N THR A 67 9.69 3.58 -16.24
CA THR A 67 10.14 4.95 -16.57
C THR A 67 10.70 5.66 -15.34
N TYR A 68 10.15 5.40 -14.16
CA TYR A 68 10.54 6.04 -12.91
C TYR A 68 11.00 5.00 -11.88
N PRO A 69 12.18 4.37 -12.03
CA PRO A 69 12.56 3.22 -11.20
C PRO A 69 12.78 3.52 -9.71
N ASP A 70 13.06 4.77 -9.34
CA ASP A 70 13.41 5.17 -7.96
C ASP A 70 12.20 5.44 -7.05
N HIS A 71 10.98 5.16 -7.53
CA HIS A 71 9.76 5.33 -6.74
C HIS A 71 9.71 4.32 -5.59
N TYR A 72 9.21 4.76 -4.44
CA TYR A 72 8.96 3.92 -3.27
C TYR A 72 7.48 3.89 -2.89
N THR A 73 6.66 4.81 -3.43
CA THR A 73 5.22 4.88 -3.17
C THR A 73 4.42 4.97 -4.46
N ILE A 74 3.32 4.21 -4.54
CA ILE A 74 2.30 4.35 -5.57
C ILE A 74 0.90 4.42 -4.97
N SER A 75 0.08 5.32 -5.49
CA SER A 75 -1.37 5.35 -5.25
C SER A 75 -2.11 5.24 -6.58
N VAL A 76 -2.94 4.21 -6.72
CA VAL A 76 -3.76 3.97 -7.91
C VAL A 76 -5.21 4.24 -7.58
N VAL A 77 -5.63 5.46 -7.90
CA VAL A 77 -7.03 5.93 -7.83
C VAL A 77 -7.72 5.68 -9.18
N SER A 78 -7.58 4.46 -9.68
CA SER A 78 -8.08 4.02 -10.98
C SER A 78 -8.50 2.56 -10.93
N ARG A 79 -9.48 2.15 -11.75
CA ARG A 79 -9.76 0.71 -11.93
C ARG A 79 -8.64 0.09 -12.77
N ILE A 80 -7.97 -0.93 -12.25
CA ILE A 80 -7.00 -1.73 -13.00
C ILE A 80 -7.78 -2.80 -13.77
N VAL A 81 -7.64 -2.80 -15.10
CA VAL A 81 -8.35 -3.70 -16.02
C VAL A 81 -7.36 -4.72 -16.58
N GLY A 82 -7.50 -5.96 -16.13
CA GLY A 82 -6.59 -7.06 -16.43
C GLY A 82 -5.81 -7.50 -15.19
N GLU A 83 -5.19 -8.66 -15.26
CA GLU A 83 -4.40 -9.26 -14.19
C GLU A 83 -2.99 -8.67 -14.17
N ILE A 84 -2.49 -8.30 -12.99
CA ILE A 84 -1.09 -7.87 -12.83
C ILE A 84 -0.24 -9.15 -12.72
N PRO A 85 0.77 -9.36 -13.59
CA PRO A 85 1.63 -10.52 -13.48
C PRO A 85 2.33 -10.60 -12.12
N LYS A 86 2.46 -11.79 -11.53
CA LYS A 86 3.11 -11.98 -10.21
C LYS A 86 4.54 -11.43 -10.11
N GLU A 87 5.27 -11.45 -11.23
CA GLU A 87 6.64 -10.91 -11.33
C GLU A 87 6.67 -9.41 -11.64
N SER A 88 5.52 -8.73 -11.61
CA SER A 88 5.44 -7.30 -11.87
C SER A 88 6.22 -6.52 -10.80
N PRO A 89 6.99 -5.48 -11.19
CA PRO A 89 7.63 -4.59 -10.22
C PRO A 89 6.62 -3.91 -9.30
N PHE A 90 5.33 -3.87 -9.68
CA PHE A 90 4.25 -3.36 -8.84
C PHE A 90 4.25 -3.98 -7.43
N PHE A 91 4.48 -5.28 -7.29
CA PHE A 91 4.43 -5.95 -5.98
C PHE A 91 5.68 -5.75 -5.12
N GLN A 92 6.73 -5.15 -5.70
CA GLN A 92 8.01 -4.85 -5.04
C GLN A 92 8.06 -3.43 -4.46
N ILE A 93 7.06 -2.60 -4.77
CA ILE A 93 6.99 -1.21 -4.30
C ILE A 93 6.80 -1.23 -2.78
N GLN A 94 7.52 -0.36 -2.06
CA GLN A 94 7.45 -0.35 -0.60
C GLN A 94 6.05 0.00 -0.09
N ASN A 95 5.41 0.99 -0.71
CA ASN A 95 4.12 1.52 -0.30
C ASN A 95 3.14 1.48 -1.47
N ILE A 96 2.05 0.72 -1.34
CA ILE A 96 1.01 0.58 -2.36
C ILE A 96 -0.35 0.99 -1.79
N GLN A 97 -1.04 1.88 -2.50
CA GLN A 97 -2.47 2.11 -2.32
C GLN A 97 -3.23 1.82 -3.61
N VAL A 98 -4.34 1.08 -3.52
CA VAL A 98 -5.29 0.89 -4.61
C VAL A 98 -6.69 1.19 -4.11
N MET A 99 -7.38 2.15 -4.71
CA MET A 99 -8.70 2.63 -4.21
C MET A 99 -9.92 1.98 -4.89
N PHE A 100 -9.70 1.04 -5.81
CA PHE A 100 -10.75 0.39 -6.59
C PHE A 100 -10.66 -1.13 -6.47
N LEU A 101 -11.73 -1.80 -6.92
CA LEU A 101 -11.89 -3.26 -6.93
C LEU A 101 -10.60 -3.99 -7.30
N CYS A 102 -10.11 -4.79 -6.37
CA CYS A 102 -8.93 -5.65 -6.50
C CYS A 102 -9.16 -7.00 -5.83
N GLY A 103 -8.27 -7.96 -6.12
CA GLY A 103 -8.35 -9.33 -5.64
C GLY A 103 -7.25 -9.68 -4.64
N PRO A 104 -7.26 -10.91 -4.12
CA PRO A 104 -6.29 -11.36 -3.13
C PRO A 104 -4.87 -11.53 -3.70
N ASP A 105 -4.73 -11.64 -5.02
CA ASP A 105 -3.45 -11.62 -5.74
C ASP A 105 -2.59 -10.39 -5.40
N TYR A 106 -3.22 -9.28 -5.01
CA TYR A 106 -2.51 -8.05 -4.67
C TYR A 106 -1.64 -8.22 -3.43
N PHE A 107 -2.22 -8.74 -2.35
CA PHE A 107 -1.48 -8.96 -1.11
C PHE A 107 -0.78 -10.32 -1.07
N HIS A 108 -1.21 -11.32 -1.84
CA HIS A 108 -0.50 -12.62 -1.91
C HIS A 108 0.87 -12.52 -2.60
N ASN A 109 1.03 -11.59 -3.55
CA ASN A 109 2.30 -11.38 -4.25
C ASN A 109 3.14 -10.23 -3.66
N PHE A 110 2.58 -9.48 -2.70
CA PHE A 110 3.23 -8.30 -2.12
C PHE A 110 4.40 -8.64 -1.20
N VAL A 111 5.52 -7.96 -1.39
CA VAL A 111 6.72 -8.12 -0.54
C VAL A 111 7.24 -6.79 0.03
N GLY A 112 6.50 -5.70 -0.22
CA GLY A 112 6.80 -4.38 0.30
C GLY A 112 6.48 -4.23 1.79
N ARG A 113 6.37 -2.97 2.22
CA ARG A 113 6.23 -2.60 3.64
C ARG A 113 4.80 -2.26 4.01
N ASN A 114 4.13 -1.50 3.15
CA ASN A 114 2.81 -0.99 3.44
C ASN A 114 1.87 -1.20 2.26
N MET A 115 0.69 -1.73 2.54
CA MET A 115 -0.32 -1.93 1.52
C MET A 115 -1.68 -1.50 2.05
N ARG A 116 -2.36 -0.65 1.28
CA ARG A 116 -3.76 -0.33 1.46
C ARG A 116 -4.55 -0.68 0.22
N LEU A 117 -5.57 -1.49 0.39
CA LEU A 117 -6.48 -1.84 -0.69
C LEU A 117 -7.91 -1.53 -0.29
N ASP A 118 -8.61 -0.76 -1.11
CA ASP A 118 -10.02 -0.49 -0.94
C ASP A 118 -10.84 -1.36 -1.90
N TRP A 119 -12.02 -1.80 -1.46
CA TRP A 119 -12.95 -2.64 -2.23
C TRP A 119 -12.37 -4.00 -2.65
N VAL A 120 -11.67 -4.68 -1.75
CA VAL A 120 -11.10 -6.01 -2.05
C VAL A 120 -12.18 -7.08 -2.04
N VAL A 121 -12.20 -7.95 -3.05
CA VAL A 121 -13.01 -9.18 -3.03
C VAL A 121 -12.12 -10.35 -2.68
N LEU A 122 -12.40 -11.03 -1.57
CA LEU A 122 -11.57 -12.11 -1.03
C LEU A 122 -12.39 -13.12 -0.22
N THR A 123 -11.75 -14.21 0.18
CA THR A 123 -12.32 -15.24 1.07
C THR A 123 -11.68 -15.22 2.45
N ASP A 124 -12.34 -15.83 3.44
CA ASP A 124 -11.75 -16.01 4.78
C ASP A 124 -10.38 -16.73 4.71
N GLN A 125 -10.24 -17.68 3.79
CA GLN A 125 -9.00 -18.45 3.60
C GLN A 125 -7.84 -17.60 3.09
N ASP A 126 -8.11 -16.53 2.33
CA ASP A 126 -7.06 -15.62 1.89
C ASP A 126 -6.41 -14.91 3.08
N LEU A 127 -7.23 -14.45 4.03
CA LEU A 127 -6.75 -13.75 5.24
C LEU A 127 -6.10 -14.72 6.24
N ILE A 128 -6.64 -15.93 6.39
CA ILE A 128 -6.02 -16.98 7.21
C ILE A 128 -4.62 -17.31 6.69
N GLN A 129 -4.45 -17.44 5.37
CA GLN A 129 -3.13 -17.70 4.77
C GLN A 129 -2.15 -16.55 5.01
N VAL A 130 -2.60 -15.29 4.91
CA VAL A 130 -1.76 -14.12 5.23
C VAL A 130 -1.25 -14.19 6.67
N LEU A 131 -2.17 -14.43 7.62
CA LEU A 131 -1.83 -14.51 9.04
C LEU A 131 -0.87 -15.67 9.32
N GLN A 132 -1.15 -16.87 8.80
CA GLN A 132 -0.29 -18.04 8.98
C GLN A 132 1.12 -17.81 8.44
N LYS A 133 1.24 -17.23 7.24
CA LYS A 133 2.55 -16.93 6.64
C LYS A 133 3.31 -15.85 7.39
N TRP A 134 2.64 -14.82 7.87
CA TRP A 134 3.28 -13.79 8.70
C TRP A 134 3.72 -14.35 10.06
N ILE A 135 2.85 -15.09 10.76
CA ILE A 135 3.11 -15.69 12.08
C ILE A 135 4.26 -16.71 12.01
N SER A 136 4.37 -17.48 10.92
CA SER A 136 5.45 -18.45 10.70
C SER A 136 6.71 -17.85 10.08
N ASN A 137 6.69 -16.56 9.72
CA ASN A 137 7.75 -15.87 8.97
C ASN A 137 8.06 -16.50 7.60
N GLU A 138 7.08 -17.15 6.96
CA GLU A 138 7.20 -17.66 5.58
C GLU A 138 7.12 -16.53 4.55
N ALA A 139 6.32 -15.49 4.83
CA ALA A 139 6.18 -14.31 3.98
C ALA A 139 5.98 -13.05 4.83
N TYR A 140 5.95 -11.89 4.16
CA TYR A 140 5.65 -10.59 4.78
C TYR A 140 6.69 -10.12 5.81
N GLU A 141 7.96 -10.50 5.64
CA GLU A 141 9.05 -10.13 6.56
C GLU A 141 9.18 -8.61 6.74
N ASN A 142 9.06 -7.86 5.64
CA ASN A 142 9.17 -6.40 5.59
C ASN A 142 7.89 -5.65 5.98
N LEU A 143 6.79 -6.37 6.22
CA LEU A 143 5.48 -5.77 6.42
C LEU A 143 5.49 -4.90 7.68
N VAL A 144 4.98 -3.69 7.51
CA VAL A 144 4.69 -2.70 8.54
C VAL A 144 3.17 -2.51 8.66
N SER A 145 2.46 -2.49 7.52
CA SER A 145 1.00 -2.40 7.52
C SER A 145 0.34 -3.11 6.34
N LEU A 146 -0.76 -3.79 6.62
CA LEU A 146 -1.72 -4.27 5.62
C LEU A 146 -3.11 -3.83 6.05
N SER A 147 -3.76 -2.95 5.28
CA SER A 147 -5.09 -2.43 5.56
C SER A 147 -6.01 -2.67 4.38
N LEU A 148 -7.12 -3.37 4.62
CA LEU A 148 -8.04 -3.82 3.59
C LEU A 148 -9.46 -3.34 3.92
N SER A 149 -10.08 -2.59 3.01
CA SER A 149 -11.54 -2.43 2.99
C SER A 149 -12.13 -3.51 2.10
N ILE A 150 -12.93 -4.39 2.67
CA ILE A 150 -13.43 -5.59 2.01
C ILE A 150 -14.80 -5.29 1.38
N ALA A 151 -14.95 -5.59 0.09
CA ALA A 151 -16.18 -5.35 -0.67
C ALA A 151 -17.27 -6.40 -0.40
N ASN A 152 -16.87 -7.61 -0.03
CA ASN A 152 -17.77 -8.68 0.42
C ASN A 152 -17.69 -8.87 1.95
N THR A 153 -18.55 -9.72 2.48
CA THR A 153 -18.52 -10.09 3.91
C THR A 153 -17.57 -11.26 4.13
N ILE A 154 -16.83 -11.20 5.24
CA ILE A 154 -15.99 -12.29 5.76
C ILE A 154 -16.46 -12.75 7.14
N ASN A 155 -16.07 -13.96 7.54
CA ASN A 155 -16.29 -14.47 8.88
C ASN A 155 -15.10 -14.14 9.78
N ALA A 156 -15.17 -12.97 10.44
CA ALA A 156 -14.13 -12.50 11.35
C ALA A 156 -13.87 -13.46 12.52
N ASP A 157 -14.92 -14.12 13.05
CA ASP A 157 -14.79 -15.06 14.16
C ASP A 157 -14.01 -16.30 13.75
N LEU A 158 -14.28 -16.83 12.55
CA LEU A 158 -13.53 -17.95 11.99
C LEU A 158 -12.05 -17.60 11.86
N ILE A 159 -11.72 -16.42 11.32
CA ILE A 159 -10.34 -15.97 11.16
C ILE A 159 -9.65 -15.86 12.52
N ARG A 160 -10.29 -15.22 13.51
CA ARG A 160 -9.74 -15.07 14.87
C ARG A 160 -9.52 -16.40 15.58
N GLN A 161 -10.37 -17.40 15.35
CA GLN A 161 -10.21 -18.75 15.93
C GLN A 161 -9.01 -19.53 15.37
N THR A 162 -8.43 -19.09 14.23
CA THR A 162 -7.28 -19.78 13.62
C THR A 162 -5.92 -19.36 14.17
N ILE A 163 -5.88 -18.37 15.07
CA ILE A 163 -4.64 -17.77 15.57
C ILE A 163 -4.65 -17.65 17.09
N GLU A 164 -3.47 -17.70 17.69
CA GLU A 164 -3.28 -17.31 19.08
C GLU A 164 -3.13 -15.80 19.18
N PHE A 165 -3.82 -15.18 20.14
CA PHE A 165 -3.79 -13.73 20.33
C PHE A 165 -3.98 -13.33 21.80
N GLU A 166 -3.59 -12.10 22.11
CA GLU A 166 -3.77 -11.45 23.41
C GLU A 166 -4.74 -10.27 23.26
N GLU A 167 -5.82 -10.28 24.04
CA GLU A 167 -6.80 -9.18 24.06
C GLU A 167 -6.24 -7.93 24.74
N TYR A 168 -6.85 -6.79 24.43
CA TYR A 168 -6.54 -5.55 25.13
C TYR A 168 -7.05 -5.62 26.58
N ASP A 169 -6.16 -5.45 27.56
CA ASP A 169 -6.54 -5.25 28.97
C ASP A 169 -6.45 -3.75 29.34
N PRO A 170 -7.58 -3.08 29.63
CA PRO A 170 -7.58 -1.68 30.07
C PRO A 170 -6.74 -1.43 31.34
N ASN A 171 -6.58 -2.44 32.20
CA ASN A 171 -5.80 -2.33 33.44
C ASN A 171 -4.29 -2.40 33.20
N GLU A 172 -3.87 -2.89 32.02
CA GLU A 172 -2.47 -3.00 31.62
C GLU A 172 -2.17 -2.18 30.35
N SER A 173 -2.86 -1.05 30.19
CA SER A 173 -2.76 -0.19 29.00
C SER A 173 -1.33 0.25 28.65
N GLU A 174 -0.41 0.31 29.61
CA GLU A 174 1.01 0.61 29.42
C GLU A 174 1.76 -0.44 28.56
N LYS A 175 1.24 -1.68 28.44
CA LYS A 175 1.87 -2.76 27.64
C LYS A 175 1.74 -2.55 26.12
N ARG A 176 0.88 -1.61 25.70
CA ARG A 176 0.55 -1.38 24.29
C ARG A 176 0.55 0.13 23.99
N PRO A 177 1.09 0.58 22.86
CA PRO A 177 0.90 1.96 22.41
C PRO A 177 -0.60 2.29 22.32
N ALA A 178 -1.02 3.43 22.85
CA ALA A 178 -2.42 3.85 22.75
C ALA A 178 -2.84 4.05 21.29
N ASP A 179 -1.92 4.57 20.49
CA ASP A 179 -2.11 4.90 19.10
C ASP A 179 -0.99 4.35 18.23
N TYR A 180 -1.33 3.93 17.02
CA TYR A 180 -0.39 3.55 15.97
C TYR A 180 -0.52 4.54 14.82
N VAL A 181 0.57 5.20 14.45
CA VAL A 181 0.60 6.19 13.38
C VAL A 181 1.32 5.60 12.18
N ILE A 182 0.59 5.50 11.07
CA ILE A 182 1.17 5.21 9.76
C ILE A 182 1.36 6.55 9.04
N ASP A 183 2.62 6.94 8.91
CA ASP A 183 3.04 8.12 8.16
C ASP A 183 3.53 7.70 6.77
N ILE A 184 2.59 7.59 5.83
CA ILE A 184 2.90 7.25 4.44
C ILE A 184 2.29 8.32 3.53
N PRO A 185 3.06 8.87 2.59
CA PRO A 185 2.61 9.92 1.69
C PRO A 185 1.75 9.36 0.54
N TYR A 186 0.75 8.53 0.84
CA TYR A 186 -0.16 8.00 -0.18
C TYR A 186 -0.97 9.11 -0.88
N THR A 187 -1.07 10.26 -0.21
CA THR A 187 -1.52 11.60 -0.62
C THR A 187 -1.63 12.39 0.69
N ASN A 188 -1.56 13.73 0.68
CA ASN A 188 -1.65 14.61 1.87
C ASN A 188 -2.93 14.46 2.75
N PHE A 189 -3.75 13.44 2.54
CA PHE A 189 -5.07 13.27 3.15
C PHE A 189 -5.12 12.19 4.24
N PHE A 190 -4.04 11.44 4.48
CA PHE A 190 -4.17 10.12 5.11
C PHE A 190 -3.06 9.75 6.10
N ASN A 191 -2.75 10.62 7.06
CA ASN A 191 -2.08 10.16 8.29
C ASN A 191 -3.07 9.27 9.06
N HIS A 192 -2.87 7.97 9.01
CA HIS A 192 -3.75 7.03 9.68
C HIS A 192 -3.27 6.83 11.11
N LYS A 193 -4.03 7.39 12.03
CA LYS A 193 -3.88 7.17 13.46
C LYS A 193 -4.91 6.13 13.89
N TYR A 194 -4.44 4.95 14.27
CA TYR A 194 -5.27 3.86 14.79
C TYR A 194 -5.24 3.87 16.31
N SER A 195 -6.40 3.85 16.96
CA SER A 195 -6.50 3.61 18.40
C SER A 195 -6.42 2.11 18.66
N LEU A 196 -5.30 1.61 19.21
CA LEU A 196 -5.02 0.18 19.39
C LEU A 196 -5.70 -0.47 20.62
N LYS A 197 -6.92 -0.03 20.92
CA LYS A 197 -7.70 -0.47 22.08
C LYS A 197 -8.47 -1.76 21.75
N GLU A 198 -9.72 -1.85 22.22
CA GLU A 198 -10.58 -3.04 22.16
C GLU A 198 -10.80 -3.62 20.76
N ALA A 199 -10.69 -2.81 19.70
CA ALA A 199 -10.85 -3.29 18.33
C ALA A 199 -9.67 -4.16 17.84
N PHE A 200 -8.51 -4.06 18.51
CA PHE A 200 -7.29 -4.74 18.14
C PHE A 200 -6.90 -5.83 19.15
N VAL A 201 -6.56 -7.00 18.63
CA VAL A 201 -5.86 -8.05 19.37
C VAL A 201 -4.38 -8.01 19.01
N GLU A 202 -3.53 -8.51 19.90
CA GLU A 202 -2.12 -8.63 19.64
C GLU A 202 -1.76 -10.07 19.24
N ILE A 203 -0.96 -10.22 18.20
CA ILE A 203 -0.42 -11.49 17.73
C ILE A 203 1.11 -11.44 17.72
N LYS A 204 1.74 -12.61 17.84
CA LYS A 204 3.20 -12.73 17.92
C LYS A 204 3.69 -13.69 16.84
N ARG A 205 4.73 -13.29 16.14
CA ARG A 205 5.44 -14.13 15.17
C ARG A 205 6.28 -15.16 15.92
N ILE A 206 6.17 -16.42 15.53
CA ILE A 206 6.74 -17.56 16.27
C ILE A 206 8.26 -17.53 16.26
N THR A 207 8.86 -17.12 15.14
CA THR A 207 10.31 -17.24 14.92
C THR A 207 11.15 -16.25 15.73
N ASP A 208 10.63 -15.04 15.94
CA ASP A 208 11.40 -13.93 16.54
C ASP A 208 10.62 -13.14 17.61
N GLY A 209 9.38 -13.52 17.89
CA GLY A 209 8.53 -12.84 18.86
C GLY A 209 8.04 -11.46 18.41
N LYS A 210 8.24 -11.07 17.13
CA LYS A 210 7.78 -9.77 16.63
C LYS A 210 6.27 -9.65 16.80
N ARG A 211 5.82 -8.52 17.33
CA ARG A 211 4.42 -8.25 17.65
C ARG A 211 3.72 -7.60 16.45
N ALA A 212 2.43 -7.87 16.32
CA ALA A 212 1.54 -7.10 15.47
C ALA A 212 0.16 -6.95 16.13
N PHE A 213 -0.54 -5.89 15.74
CA PHE A 213 -1.90 -5.61 16.14
C PHE A 213 -2.83 -5.93 14.99
N LEU A 214 -3.81 -6.78 15.26
CA LEU A 214 -4.77 -7.29 14.29
C LEU A 214 -6.17 -6.79 14.64
N SER A 215 -6.83 -6.15 13.68
CA SER A 215 -8.25 -5.83 13.73
C SER A 215 -8.93 -6.49 12.53
N VAL A 216 -9.89 -7.37 12.82
CA VAL A 216 -10.70 -8.04 11.78
C VAL A 216 -12.17 -7.83 12.11
N GLY A 217 -12.93 -7.33 11.15
CA GLY A 217 -14.37 -7.25 11.18
C GLY A 217 -15.00 -7.74 9.89
N ALA A 218 -16.31 -7.65 9.76
CA ALA A 218 -17.05 -8.20 8.62
C ALA A 218 -16.65 -7.58 7.26
N THR A 219 -16.12 -6.36 7.26
CA THR A 219 -15.80 -5.58 6.04
C THR A 219 -14.41 -4.93 6.09
N HIS A 220 -13.58 -5.28 7.06
CA HIS A 220 -12.23 -4.70 7.19
C HIS A 220 -11.23 -5.71 7.78
N PHE A 221 -9.97 -5.52 7.42
CA PHE A 221 -8.84 -6.26 7.98
C PHE A 221 -7.64 -5.31 8.06
N ASP A 222 -7.10 -5.14 9.26
CA ASP A 222 -5.89 -4.36 9.52
C ASP A 222 -4.88 -5.22 10.27
N LEU A 223 -3.67 -5.35 9.72
CA LEU A 223 -2.51 -5.95 10.37
C LEU A 223 -1.40 -4.89 10.47
N LEU A 224 -1.10 -4.47 11.70
CA LEU A 224 -0.16 -3.39 12.00
C LEU A 224 1.02 -3.96 12.78
N VAL A 225 2.19 -4.03 12.15
CA VAL A 225 3.36 -4.69 12.73
C VAL A 225 4.12 -3.72 13.62
N ASP A 226 4.37 -4.08 14.87
CA ASP A 226 5.12 -3.23 15.80
C ASP A 226 6.55 -3.03 15.27
N THR A 227 6.97 -1.78 15.17
CA THR A 227 8.30 -1.38 14.66
C THR A 227 9.24 -0.91 15.76
N ASN A 228 8.81 -0.94 17.02
CA ASN A 228 9.61 -0.53 18.18
C ASN A 228 10.39 -1.69 18.81
#